data_AF-A0A961S3H8-F1
#
_entry.id   AF-A0A961S3H8-F1
#
_cell.length_a   1.000
_cell.length_b   1.000
_cell.length_c   1.000
_cell.angle_alpha   90.00
_cell.angle_beta   90.00
_cell.angle_gamma   90.00
#
_symmetry.space_group_name_H-M   'P 1'
#
loop_
_entity.id
_entity.type
_entity.pdbx_description
1 polymer ?
#
loop_
_entity_poly.entity_id
_entity_poly.type
_entity_poly.pdbx_seq_one_letter_code
_entity_poly.pdbx_strand_id
1 'polypeptide(L)'
;GDVEHVTGAYGYSNKEYESSGELWLVREVDGSLTGRIETVTGPTAHICDVEFDQAQPHGKAWVWVDPDSDDEGKSCRVRLEGGARAFAVRSENCSIYCGVAGYFDDIYKRAQ
;
A
#
# COMPACT_ATOMS: atom_id res chain seq x y z
N GLY A 1 9.82 -18.94 -1.47
CA GLY A 1 9.44 -17.90 -2.45
C GLY A 1 10.36 -16.74 -2.23
N ASP A 2 11.03 -16.25 -3.27
CA ASP A 2 12.13 -15.27 -3.17
C ASP A 2 11.69 -13.98 -2.46
N VAL A 3 12.04 -13.88 -1.18
CA VAL A 3 11.86 -12.69 -0.32
C VAL A 3 13.00 -11.68 -0.53
N GLU A 4 14.03 -12.05 -1.30
CA GLU A 4 15.27 -11.28 -1.44
C GLU A 4 15.16 -10.06 -2.37
N HIS A 5 14.07 -9.90 -3.12
CA HIS A 5 13.97 -8.88 -4.18
C HIS A 5 12.67 -8.03 -4.13
N VAL A 6 12.15 -7.72 -2.95
CA VAL A 6 10.90 -6.92 -2.81
C VAL A 6 11.11 -5.39 -2.86
N THR A 7 12.36 -4.91 -2.83
CA THR A 7 12.66 -3.49 -3.04
C THR A 7 12.38 -3.09 -4.49
N GLY A 8 11.62 -2.02 -4.69
CA GLY A 8 11.34 -1.47 -6.02
C GLY A 8 10.02 -0.72 -6.11
N ALA A 9 9.72 -0.28 -7.33
CA ALA A 9 8.45 0.34 -7.69
C ALA A 9 7.47 -0.70 -8.25
N TYR A 10 6.22 -0.53 -7.89
CA TYR A 10 5.08 -1.33 -8.31
C TYR A 10 3.96 -0.38 -8.69
N GLY A 11 3.06 -0.82 -9.55
CA GLY A 11 1.91 -0.02 -9.90
C GLY A 11 0.80 -0.82 -10.53
N TYR A 12 -0.33 -0.15 -10.69
CA TYR A 12 -1.47 -0.65 -11.43
C TYR A 12 -2.13 0.49 -12.20
N SER A 13 -2.89 0.12 -13.21
CA SER A 13 -3.83 1.00 -13.89
C SER A 13 -5.07 0.19 -14.22
N ASN A 14 -6.22 0.70 -13.81
CA ASN A 14 -7.52 0.11 -14.04
C ASN A 14 -8.39 1.09 -14.83
N LYS A 15 -8.62 0.77 -16.10
CA LYS A 15 -9.41 1.63 -17.01
C LYS A 15 -10.91 1.56 -16.76
N GLU A 16 -11.40 0.49 -16.13
CA GLU A 16 -12.83 0.33 -15.84
C GLU A 16 -13.27 1.31 -14.74
N TYR A 17 -12.42 1.52 -13.74
CA TYR A 17 -12.69 2.41 -12.60
C TYR A 17 -11.93 3.74 -12.67
N GLU A 18 -11.29 4.03 -13.81
CA GLU A 18 -10.43 5.22 -14.00
C GLU A 18 -9.49 5.43 -12.81
N SER A 19 -8.83 4.36 -12.39
CA SER A 19 -7.93 4.38 -11.24
C SER A 19 -6.52 3.92 -11.60
N SER A 20 -5.55 4.43 -10.86
CA SER A 20 -4.16 4.02 -10.96
C SER A 20 -3.50 4.16 -9.61
N GLY A 21 -2.41 3.44 -9.41
CA GLY A 21 -1.63 3.63 -8.21
C GLY A 21 -0.19 3.20 -8.39
N GLU A 22 0.65 3.79 -7.57
CA GLU A 22 2.06 3.52 -7.46
C GLU A 22 2.36 3.10 -6.02
N LEU A 23 3.24 2.13 -5.87
CA LEU A 23 3.74 1.62 -4.61
C LEU A 23 5.26 1.53 -4.72
N TRP A 24 5.95 2.25 -3.86
CA TRP A 24 7.39 2.14 -3.73
C TRP A 24 7.75 1.46 -2.42
N LEU A 25 8.66 0.48 -2.47
CA LEU A 25 9.05 -0.34 -1.34
C LEU A 25 10.56 -0.43 -1.20
N VAL A 26 11.02 -0.39 0.05
CA VAL A 26 12.37 -0.75 0.47
C VAL A 26 12.26 -1.83 1.53
N ARG A 27 12.94 -2.95 1.29
CA ARG A 27 13.16 -3.95 2.33
C ARG A 27 14.33 -3.55 3.21
N GLU A 28 14.06 -3.52 4.51
CA GLU A 28 15.07 -3.22 5.50
C GLU A 28 15.84 -4.48 5.95
N VAL A 29 16.92 -4.26 6.70
CA VAL A 29 17.83 -5.32 7.17
C VAL A 29 17.10 -6.31 8.10
N ASP A 30 16.14 -5.82 8.89
CA ASP A 30 15.32 -6.64 9.78
C ASP A 30 14.18 -7.38 9.05
N GLY A 31 14.02 -7.13 7.74
CA GLY A 31 13.01 -7.73 6.89
C GLY A 31 11.66 -7.01 6.89
N SER A 32 11.53 -5.89 7.59
CA SER A 32 10.38 -4.98 7.46
C SER A 32 10.38 -4.26 6.11
N LEU A 33 9.26 -3.61 5.79
CA LEU A 33 9.13 -2.76 4.60
C LEU A 33 8.86 -1.32 4.97
N THR A 34 9.58 -0.42 4.34
CA THR A 34 9.32 1.02 4.35
C THR A 34 8.95 1.45 2.93
N GLY A 35 8.00 2.36 2.79
CA GLY A 35 7.47 2.67 1.47
C GLY A 35 6.43 3.78 1.42
N ARG A 36 5.91 3.97 0.22
CA ARG A 36 4.86 4.94 -0.09
C ARG A 36 3.86 4.31 -1.05
N ILE A 37 2.58 4.54 -0.81
CA ILE A 37 1.50 4.26 -1.75
C ILE A 37 0.91 5.59 -2.19
N GLU A 38 0.69 5.75 -3.49
CA GLU A 38 -0.09 6.85 -4.06
C GLU A 38 -1.14 6.24 -5.00
N THR A 39 -2.41 6.59 -4.82
CA THR A 39 -3.50 6.16 -5.70
C THR A 39 -4.26 7.36 -6.22
N VAL A 40 -4.77 7.23 -7.44
CA VAL A 40 -5.70 8.16 -8.07
C VAL A 40 -6.97 7.39 -8.38
N THR A 41 -8.13 7.87 -7.91
CA THR A 41 -9.43 7.24 -8.17
C THR A 41 -10.43 8.18 -8.83
N GLY A 42 -11.12 7.66 -9.85
CA GLY A 42 -12.32 8.25 -10.45
C GLY A 42 -12.10 9.41 -11.43
N PRO A 43 -13.17 9.84 -12.12
CA PRO A 43 -13.12 10.87 -13.17
C PRO A 43 -12.76 12.26 -12.66
N THR A 44 -12.99 12.51 -11.37
CA THR A 44 -12.66 13.77 -10.68
C THR A 44 -11.26 13.79 -10.07
N ALA A 45 -10.49 12.71 -10.23
CA ALA A 45 -9.14 12.50 -9.71
C ALA A 45 -9.02 12.79 -8.20
N HIS A 46 -9.34 11.79 -7.37
CA HIS A 46 -9.04 11.82 -5.94
C HIS A 46 -7.69 11.14 -5.70
N ILE A 47 -6.75 11.87 -5.10
CA ILE A 47 -5.43 11.32 -4.75
C ILE A 47 -5.48 10.85 -3.29
N CYS A 48 -5.10 9.60 -3.05
CA CYS A 48 -4.67 9.15 -1.73
C CYS A 48 -3.17 8.98 -1.71
N ASP A 49 -2.52 9.36 -0.62
CA ASP A 49 -1.14 8.99 -0.37
C ASP A 49 -0.91 8.57 1.07
N VAL A 50 -0.03 7.59 1.27
CA VAL A 50 0.44 7.19 2.59
C VAL A 50 1.91 6.79 2.51
N GLU A 51 2.71 7.37 3.39
CA GLU A 51 4.07 6.94 3.67
C GLU A 51 4.03 6.08 4.93
N PHE A 52 4.72 4.94 4.89
CA PHE A 52 4.77 4.02 6.02
C PHE A 52 6.20 3.55 6.25
N ASP A 53 6.57 3.50 7.52
CA ASP A 53 7.84 2.98 7.96
C ASP A 53 7.63 1.64 8.66
N GLN A 54 8.59 0.73 8.50
CA GLN A 54 8.71 -0.45 9.36
C GLN A 54 7.46 -1.35 9.36
N ALA A 55 6.80 -1.54 8.22
CA ALA A 55 5.73 -2.54 8.08
C ALA A 55 6.28 -3.93 8.44
N GLN A 56 5.75 -4.52 9.51
CA GLN A 56 6.34 -5.70 10.13
C GLN A 56 5.90 -6.99 9.42
N PRO A 57 6.81 -7.97 9.22
CA PRO A 57 6.43 -9.24 8.64
C PRO A 57 5.50 -10.03 9.58
N HIS A 58 4.34 -10.44 9.06
CA HIS A 58 3.36 -11.23 9.78
C HIS A 58 2.85 -12.39 8.89
N GLY A 59 3.52 -13.54 8.98
CA GLY A 59 3.22 -14.70 8.16
C GLY A 59 3.64 -14.50 6.69
N LYS A 60 2.67 -14.34 5.78
CA LYS A 60 2.90 -14.11 4.33
C LYS A 60 2.67 -12.65 3.90
N ALA A 61 2.54 -11.75 4.86
CA ALA A 61 2.23 -10.36 4.63
C ALA A 61 3.19 -9.45 5.41
N TRP A 62 3.28 -8.20 5.02
CA TRP A 62 3.79 -7.11 5.85
C TRP A 62 2.62 -6.26 6.30
N VAL A 63 2.60 -5.90 7.58
CA VAL A 63 1.51 -5.13 8.17
C VAL A 63 2.09 -3.88 8.77
N TRP A 64 1.63 -2.74 8.28
CA TRP A 64 1.83 -1.46 8.90
C TRP A 64 0.54 -1.03 9.61
N VAL A 65 0.70 -0.46 10.78
CA VAL A 65 -0.37 0.18 11.55
C VAL A 65 0.14 1.58 11.83
N ASP A 66 -0.58 2.59 11.38
CA ASP A 66 -0.19 3.97 11.63
C ASP A 66 -0.27 4.23 13.14
N PRO A 67 0.85 4.57 13.81
CA PRO A 67 0.86 4.85 15.24
C PRO A 67 0.04 6.08 15.62
N ASP A 68 -0.18 7.01 14.69
CA ASP A 68 -0.75 8.32 14.97
C ASP A 68 -2.21 8.48 14.49
N SER A 69 -2.70 7.57 13.65
CA SER A 69 -4.11 7.57 13.22
C SER A 69 -5.07 7.18 14.34
N ASP A 70 -6.15 7.94 14.40
CA ASP A 70 -7.37 7.59 15.10
C ASP A 70 -8.58 7.90 14.21
N ASP A 71 -9.04 6.89 13.48
CA ASP A 71 -10.29 6.90 12.73
C ASP A 71 -11.37 6.19 13.54
N GLU A 72 -12.16 6.98 14.28
CA GLU A 72 -13.26 6.49 15.14
C GLU A 72 -12.83 5.42 16.18
N GLY A 73 -11.69 5.60 16.83
CA GLY A 73 -11.15 4.66 17.82
C GLY A 73 -10.39 3.49 17.21
N LYS A 74 -10.01 3.58 15.92
CA LYS A 74 -9.25 2.55 15.21
C LYS A 74 -8.11 3.19 14.40
N SER A 75 -6.94 2.57 14.47
CA SER A 75 -5.81 2.98 13.63
C SER A 75 -5.97 2.46 12.20
N CYS A 76 -5.51 3.26 11.24
CA CYS A 76 -5.30 2.85 9.87
C CYS A 76 -4.30 1.70 9.83
N ARG A 77 -4.63 0.68 9.02
CA ARG A 77 -3.78 -0.48 8.79
C ARG A 77 -3.63 -0.71 7.31
N VAL A 78 -2.39 -0.91 6.88
CA VAL A 78 -2.05 -1.34 5.52
C VAL A 78 -1.41 -2.73 5.57
N ARG A 79 -1.94 -3.65 4.78
CA ARG A 79 -1.43 -5.02 4.65
C ARG A 79 -0.96 -5.26 3.23
N LEU A 80 0.31 -5.62 3.08
CA LEU A 80 0.94 -5.95 1.82
C LEU A 80 1.16 -7.46 1.74
N GLU A 81 0.40 -8.15 0.89
CA GLU A 81 0.53 -9.59 0.67
C GLU A 81 1.18 -9.87 -0.68
N GLY A 82 2.32 -10.57 -0.70
CA GLY A 82 2.97 -10.90 -1.96
C GLY A 82 4.47 -10.96 -1.86
N GLY A 83 5.15 -10.45 -2.89
CA GLY A 83 6.61 -10.46 -2.95
C GLY A 83 7.15 -9.80 -4.22
N ALA A 84 8.32 -10.25 -4.67
CA ALA A 84 9.15 -9.55 -5.65
C ALA A 84 8.47 -9.17 -7.00
N ARG A 85 7.33 -9.76 -7.36
CA ARG A 85 6.62 -9.49 -8.62
C ARG A 85 5.34 -8.69 -8.46
N ALA A 86 4.64 -8.84 -7.34
CA ALA A 86 3.37 -8.17 -7.11
C ALA A 86 3.02 -8.19 -5.62
N PHE A 87 2.25 -7.18 -5.21
CA PHE A 87 1.64 -7.06 -3.90
C PHE A 87 0.13 -6.84 -4.06
N ALA A 88 -0.67 -7.65 -3.38
CA ALA A 88 -2.03 -7.29 -3.06
C ALA A 88 -1.99 -6.39 -1.82
N VAL A 89 -2.43 -5.14 -1.99
CA VAL A 89 -2.52 -4.16 -0.90
C VAL A 89 -3.96 -4.15 -0.39
N ARG A 90 -4.11 -4.14 0.93
CA ARG A 90 -5.39 -3.98 1.62
C ARG A 90 -5.27 -2.93 2.71
N SER A 91 -6.28 -2.10 2.84
CA SER A 91 -6.36 -1.00 3.81
C SER A 91 -7.60 -1.13 4.68
N GLU A 92 -7.46 -0.78 5.97
CA GLU A 92 -8.55 -0.81 6.96
C GLU A 92 -8.50 0.49 7.78
N ASN A 93 -9.64 1.18 7.94
CA ASN A 93 -9.76 2.43 8.71
C ASN A 93 -8.78 3.54 8.27
N CYS A 94 -8.54 3.67 6.96
CA CYS A 94 -7.61 4.64 6.39
C CYS A 94 -8.33 5.83 5.73
N SER A 95 -9.57 6.14 6.15
CA SER A 95 -10.38 7.19 5.55
C SER A 95 -9.72 8.57 5.67
N ILE A 96 -8.92 8.79 6.72
CA ILE A 96 -8.17 10.04 6.95
C ILE A 96 -7.13 10.34 5.85
N TYR A 97 -6.63 9.32 5.14
CA TYR A 97 -5.65 9.47 4.06
C TYR A 97 -6.28 9.66 2.68
N CYS A 98 -7.53 9.24 2.55
CA CYS A 98 -8.19 9.04 1.27
C CYS A 98 -9.48 9.86 1.10
N GLY A 99 -9.95 10.49 2.18
CA GLY A 99 -11.30 11.01 2.25
C GLY A 99 -12.34 9.90 2.01
N VAL A 100 -13.49 10.28 1.47
CA VAL A 100 -14.70 9.43 1.42
C VAL A 100 -14.71 8.40 0.27
N ALA A 101 -13.82 8.53 -0.71
CA ALA A 101 -13.87 7.75 -1.97
C ALA A 101 -12.53 7.18 -2.43
N GLY A 102 -11.44 7.51 -1.74
CA GLY A 102 -10.12 6.98 -2.04
C GLY A 102 -9.87 5.63 -1.34
N TYR A 103 -9.06 4.78 -1.96
CA TYR A 103 -8.60 3.52 -1.37
C TYR A 103 -7.22 3.15 -1.88
N PHE A 104 -6.47 2.40 -1.08
CA PHE A 104 -5.16 1.85 -1.45
C PHE A 104 -5.25 0.46 -2.09
N ASP A 105 -6.44 -0.14 -2.05
CA ASP A 105 -6.68 -1.55 -2.35
C ASP A 105 -6.59 -1.88 -3.84
N ASP A 106 -5.50 -2.53 -4.26
CA ASP A 106 -5.39 -3.17 -5.58
C ASP A 106 -4.22 -4.18 -5.58
N ILE A 107 -3.94 -4.77 -6.75
CA ILE A 107 -2.78 -5.60 -7.02
C ILE A 107 -1.73 -4.77 -7.77
N TYR A 108 -0.72 -4.32 -7.03
CA TYR A 108 0.41 -3.57 -7.56
C TYR A 108 1.41 -4.54 -8.14
N LYS A 109 1.66 -4.44 -9.45
CA LYS A 109 2.62 -5.27 -10.17
C LYS A 109 3.92 -4.51 -10.30
N ARG A 110 5.05 -5.21 -10.21
CA ARG A 110 6.37 -4.59 -10.35
C ARG A 110 6.47 -3.84 -11.68
N ALA A 111 6.89 -2.58 -11.62
CA ALA A 111 7.21 -1.81 -12.80
C ALA A 111 8.38 -2.50 -13.54
N GLN A 112 8.27 -2.64 -14.86
CA GLN A 112 9.31 -3.25 -15.70
C GLN A 112 10.47 -2.29 -15.92
#